data_AF-A0A1H1LU49-F1
#
_entry.id   AF-A0A1H1LU49-F1
#
_cell.length_a   1.000
_cell.length_b   1.000
_cell.length_c   1.000
_cell.angle_alpha   90.00
_cell.angle_beta   90.00
_cell.angle_gamma   90.00
#
_symmetry.space_group_name_H-M   'P 1'
#
loop_
_entity.id
_entity.type
_entity.pdbx_description
1 polymer ?
#
loop_
_entity_poly.entity_id
_entity_poly.type
_entity_poly.pdbx_seq_one_letter_code
_entity_poly.pdbx_strand_id
1 'polypeptide(L)' 'MNTVIQNILVILALGIAVWFLLQKFGLLPKKKAAPSKTCGQDDCGCH' A
#
# COMPACT_ATOMS: atom_id res chain seq x y z
N MET A 1 15.11 2.98 33.90
CA MET A 1 14.18 2.26 33.00
C MET A 1 13.38 3.31 32.24
N ASN A 2 13.71 3.53 30.96
CA ASN A 2 13.06 4.58 30.18
C ASN A 2 11.85 4.00 29.45
N THR A 3 10.73 3.96 30.17
CA THR A 3 9.42 3.46 29.71
C THR A 3 8.94 4.17 28.45
N VAL A 4 9.36 5.42 28.23
CA VAL A 4 9.04 6.19 27.02
C VAL A 4 9.63 5.53 25.78
N ILE A 5 10.91 5.17 25.83
CA ILE A 5 11.61 4.53 24.69
C ILE A 5 10.99 3.16 24.40
N GLN A 6 10.71 2.36 25.44
CA GLN A 6 10.11 1.04 25.27
C GLN A 6 8.71 1.11 24.65
N ASN A 7 7.87 2.06 25.07
CA ASN A 7 6.54 2.26 24.48
C ASN A 7 6.62 2.66 23.00
N ILE A 8 7.57 3.52 22.63
CA ILE A 8 7.78 3.93 21.23
C ILE A 8 8.14 2.71 20.37
N LEU A 9 9.06 1.87 20.84
CA LEU A 9 9.46 0.65 20.13
C LEU A 9 8.29 -0.33 19.97
N VAL A 10 7.48 -0.51 21.01
CA VAL A 10 6.31 -1.41 20.99
C VAL A 10 5.26 -0.91 19.99
N ILE A 11 4.94 0.39 20.02
CA ILE A 11 3.97 0.99 19.09
C ILE A 11 4.47 0.90 17.65
N LEU A 12 5.75 1.17 17.41
CA LEU A 12 6.35 1.03 16.07
C LEU A 12 6.31 -0.42 15.57
N ALA A 13 6.70 -1.39 16.40
CA ALA A 13 6.68 -2.79 16.04
C ALA A 13 5.26 -3.28 15.71
N LEU A 14 4.28 -2.91 16.53
CA LEU A 14 2.87 -3.22 16.27
C LEU A 14 2.35 -2.53 15.00
N GLY A 15 2.69 -1.26 14.79
CA GLY A 15 2.32 -0.51 13.59
C GLY A 15 2.88 -1.14 12.31
N ILE A 16 4.15 -1.55 12.32
CA ILE A 16 4.80 -2.23 11.18
C ILE A 16 4.17 -3.60 10.93
N ALA A 17 3.90 -4.37 11.98
CA ALA A 17 3.26 -5.68 11.85
C ALA A 17 1.87 -5.57 11.22
N VAL A 18 1.04 -4.64 11.71
CA VAL A 18 -0.29 -4.40 11.15
C VAL A 18 -0.18 -3.90 9.71
N TRP A 19 0.70 -2.94 9.42
CA TRP A 19 0.94 -2.45 8.06
C TRP A 19 1.32 -3.60 7.11
N PHE A 20 2.26 -4.45 7.50
CA PHE A 20 2.73 -5.57 6.70
C PHE A 20 1.60 -6.57 6.42
N LEU A 21 0.77 -6.88 7.42
CA LEU A 21 -0.39 -7.75 7.27
C LEU A 21 -1.41 -7.14 6.30
N LEU A 22 -1.74 -5.87 6.47
CA LEU A 22 -2.69 -5.19 5.58
C LEU A 22 -2.18 -5.13 4.13
N GLN A 23 -0.86 -4.96 3.92
CA GLN A 23 -0.23 -5.00 2.59
C GLN A 23 -0.22 -6.42 2.00
N LYS A 24 0.11 -7.44 2.81
CA LYS A 24 0.19 -8.85 2.40
C LYS A 24 -1.18 -9.41 2.00
N PHE A 25 -2.21 -9.13 2.79
CA PHE A 25 -3.57 -9.62 2.55
C PHE A 25 -4.34 -8.77 1.54
N GLY A 26 -3.71 -7.75 0.95
CA GLY A 26 -4.34 -6.88 -0.06
C GLY A 26 -5.49 -6.04 0.50
N LEU A 27 -5.55 -5.86 1.82
CA LEU A 27 -6.54 -5.02 2.51
C LEU A 27 -6.25 -3.53 2.33
N LEU A 28 -4.98 -3.16 2.10
CA LEU A 28 -4.68 -1.85 1.57
C LEU A 28 -5.21 -1.80 0.13
N PRO A 29 -6.04 -0.80 -0.22
CA PRO A 29 -6.39 -0.58 -1.62
C PRO A 29 -5.08 -0.42 -2.36
N LYS A 30 -4.73 -1.42 -3.19
CA LYS A 30 -3.67 -1.25 -4.18
C LYS A 30 -4.07 0.04 -4.87
N LYS A 31 -3.22 1.06 -4.81
CA LYS A 31 -3.35 2.19 -5.71
C LYS A 31 -3.25 1.53 -7.08
N LYS A 32 -4.40 1.19 -7.67
CA LYS A 32 -4.54 1.19 -9.11
C LYS A 32 -4.04 2.59 -9.39
N ALA A 33 -2.78 2.72 -9.83
CA ALA A 33 -2.40 3.87 -10.62
C ALA A 33 -3.62 4.04 -11.52
N ALA A 34 -4.33 5.16 -11.36
CA ALA A 34 -5.56 5.41 -12.08
C ALA A 34 -5.31 4.88 -13.48
N PRO A 35 -6.18 4.03 -14.09
CA PRO A 35 -6.01 3.76 -15.50
C PRO A 35 -5.96 5.17 -16.08
N SER A 36 -4.77 5.59 -16.48
CA SER A 36 -4.59 6.83 -17.18
C SER A 36 -5.35 6.50 -18.44
N LYS A 37 -6.63 6.91 -18.45
CA LYS A 37 -7.54 6.82 -19.57
C LYS A 37 -6.97 7.82 -20.57
N THR A 38 -5.88 7.38 -21.15
CA THR A 38 -5.07 7.94 -22.22
C THR A 38 -4.57 6.69 -22.96
N CYS A 39 -5.52 5.82 -23.29
CA CYS A 39 -5.61 5.30 -24.64
C CYS A 39 -6.24 6.43 -25.48
N GLY A 40 -5.45 7.44 -25.85
CA GLY A 40 -5.45 7.84 -27.25
C GLY A 40 -4.33 7.00 -27.85
N GLN A 41 -4.46 6.28 -28.95
CA GLN A 41 -5.36 6.35 -30.08
C GLN A 41 -6.14 5.03 -30.08
N ASP A 42 -7.45 5.06 -30.28
CA ASP A 42 -8.17 3.90 -30.81
C ASP A 42 -7.56 3.61 -32.20
N ASP A 43 -6.49 2.81 -32.23
CA ASP A 43 -6.06 2.10 -33.42
C ASP A 43 -7.12 1.01 -33.65
N CYS A 44 -8.22 1.47 -34.21
CA CYS A 44 -9.17 0.70 -34.98
C CYS A 44 -8.40 -0.02 -36.09
N GLY A 45 -8.10 -1.30 -35.90
CA GLY A 45 -7.70 -2.18 -37.00
C GLY A 45 -6.34 -2.83 -36.83
N CYS A 46 -6.32 -3.96 -36.13
CA CYS A 46 -5.36 -5.03 -36.40
C CYS A 46 -6.13 -6.32 -36.68
N HIS A 47 -6.35 -6.53 -37.98
CA HIS A 47 -6.88 -7.67 -38.76
C HIS A 47 -8.26 -8.24 -38.37
#